data_AF-A0A8T4A8S2-F1
#
_entry.id   AF-A0A8T4A8S2-F1
#
_cell.length_a   1.000
_cell.length_b   1.000
_cell.length_c   1.000
_cell.angle_alpha   90.00
_cell.angle_beta   90.00
_cell.angle_gamma   90.00
#
_symmetry.space_group_name_H-M   'P 1'
#
loop_
_entity.id
_entity.type
_entity.pdbx_description
1 polymer ?
#
loop_
_entity_poly.entity_id
_entity_poly.type
_entity_poly.pdbx_seq_one_letter_code
_entity_poly.pdbx_strand_id
1 'polypeptide(L)'
;GKKEILSKTPLTASFLTVLVSEFGDKTQIASGLLAAKYLAPVPIFIGFVLALAVAIGFNVFVGSKIAGRIPRKTIKIITAILFILFGLFTILY
;
A
#
# COMPACT_ATOMS: atom_id res chain seq x y z
N GLY A 1 25.13 -0.08 -16.00
CA GLY A 1 24.33 -0.10 -17.24
C GLY A 1 22.94 -0.73 -17.16
N LYS A 2 22.56 -1.56 -16.16
CA LYS A 2 21.22 -2.20 -16.12
C LYS A 2 20.15 -1.46 -15.29
N LYS A 3 20.54 -0.59 -14.36
CA LYS A 3 19.61 0.18 -13.50
C LYS A 3 18.91 1.36 -14.22
N GLU A 4 19.41 1.75 -15.38
CA GLU A 4 18.96 2.94 -16.13
C GLU A 4 17.92 2.64 -17.22
N ILE A 5 17.77 1.37 -17.62
CA ILE A 5 16.77 0.96 -18.62
C ILE A 5 15.38 0.80 -17.97
N LEU A 6 15.34 0.51 -16.66
CA LEU A 6 14.11 0.40 -15.86
C LEU A 6 13.53 1.75 -15.42
N SER A 7 14.20 2.87 -15.69
CA SER A 7 13.76 4.22 -15.26
C SER A 7 12.90 4.96 -16.28
N LYS A 8 12.67 4.41 -17.48
CA LYS A 8 11.97 5.12 -18.57
C LYS A 8 10.44 5.18 -18.41
N THR A 9 9.84 4.41 -17.50
CA THR A 9 8.45 4.60 -17.08
C THR A 9 8.29 4.29 -15.58
N PRO A 10 8.59 5.26 -14.68
CA PRO A 10 8.50 5.07 -13.23
C PRO A 10 7.11 4.58 -12.79
N LEU A 11 6.04 4.98 -13.50
CA LEU A 11 4.68 4.50 -13.26
C LEU A 11 4.59 2.97 -13.43
N THR A 12 5.09 2.43 -14.54
CA THR A 12 5.01 1.00 -14.85
C THR A 12 5.85 0.18 -13.87
N ALA A 13 7.04 0.67 -13.51
CA ALA A 13 7.93 -0.02 -12.56
C ALA A 13 7.33 -0.06 -11.15
N SER A 14 6.81 1.07 -10.65
CA SER A 14 6.16 1.13 -9.35
C SER A 14 4.86 0.32 -9.34
N PHE A 15 4.05 0.40 -10.40
CA PHE A 15 2.82 -0.38 -10.52
C PHE A 15 3.09 -1.89 -10.50
N LEU A 16 4.03 -2.38 -11.32
CA LEU A 16 4.35 -3.81 -11.36
C LEU A 16 4.94 -4.30 -10.04
N THR A 17 5.78 -3.49 -9.39
CA THR A 17 6.38 -3.84 -8.09
C THR A 17 5.31 -3.96 -7.01
N VAL A 18 4.41 -2.98 -6.92
CA VAL A 18 3.29 -3.00 -5.97
C VAL A 18 2.34 -4.14 -6.29
N LEU A 19 2.00 -4.34 -7.57
CA LEU A 19 1.13 -5.42 -8.02
C LEU A 19 1.67 -6.78 -7.57
N VAL A 20 2.93 -7.09 -7.85
CA VAL A 20 3.54 -8.37 -7.44
C VAL A 20 3.64 -8.48 -5.91
N SER A 21 3.95 -7.38 -5.22
CA SER A 21 4.07 -7.37 -3.75
C SER A 21 2.73 -7.51 -3.02
N GLU A 22 1.63 -7.08 -3.64
CA GLU A 22 0.29 -7.06 -3.05
C GLU A 22 -0.66 -8.07 -3.72
N PHE A 23 -0.17 -8.90 -4.64
CA PHE A 23 -1.01 -9.90 -5.30
C PHE A 23 -1.39 -11.02 -4.31
N GLY A 24 -2.70 -11.22 -4.16
CA GLY A 24 -3.24 -12.19 -3.20
C GLY A 24 -3.19 -11.70 -1.76
N ASP A 25 -3.15 -10.39 -1.52
CA ASP A 25 -3.19 -9.85 -0.16
C ASP A 25 -4.50 -10.23 0.57
N LYS A 26 -4.49 -10.00 1.88
CA LYS A 26 -5.64 -10.31 2.74
C LYS A 26 -6.90 -9.56 2.31
N THR A 27 -6.76 -8.36 1.77
CA THR A 27 -7.88 -7.53 1.33
C THR A 27 -8.52 -8.10 0.06
N GLN A 28 -7.74 -8.58 -0.89
CA GLN A 28 -8.20 -9.24 -2.11
C GLN A 28 -8.90 -10.57 -1.79
N ILE A 29 -8.33 -11.39 -0.90
CA ILE A 29 -8.96 -12.65 -0.46
C ILE A 29 -10.30 -12.36 0.26
N ALA A 30 -10.33 -11.37 1.16
CA ALA A 30 -11.55 -10.99 1.88
C ALA A 30 -12.64 -10.48 0.93
N SER A 31 -12.27 -9.63 -0.05
CA SER A 31 -13.19 -9.14 -1.08
C SER A 31 -13.72 -10.28 -1.96
N GLY A 32 -12.86 -11.22 -2.36
CA GLY A 32 -13.26 -12.41 -3.10
C GLY A 32 -14.22 -13.31 -2.32
N LEU A 33 -13.98 -13.50 -1.02
CA LEU A 33 -14.88 -14.26 -0.15
C LEU A 33 -16.24 -13.56 0.02
N LEU A 34 -16.24 -12.23 0.13
CA LEU A 34 -17.46 -11.44 0.20
C LEU A 34 -18.28 -11.57 -1.10
N ALA A 35 -17.60 -11.50 -2.25
CA ALA A 35 -18.18 -11.71 -3.56
C ALA A 35 -18.80 -13.11 -3.70
N ALA A 36 -18.11 -14.14 -3.22
CA ALA A 36 -18.61 -15.51 -3.19
C ALA A 36 -19.82 -15.68 -2.25
N LYS A 37 -19.82 -15.04 -1.09
CA LYS A 37 -20.90 -15.12 -0.10
C LYS A 37 -22.21 -14.50 -0.59
N TYR A 38 -22.13 -13.33 -1.23
CA TYR A 38 -23.32 -12.60 -1.68
C TYR A 38 -23.67 -12.85 -3.15
N LEU A 39 -22.91 -13.71 -3.85
CA LEU A 39 -23.09 -14.02 -5.28
C LEU A 39 -23.16 -12.76 -6.17
N ALA A 40 -22.51 -11.68 -5.72
CA ALA A 40 -22.61 -10.35 -6.30
C ALA A 40 -21.21 -9.78 -6.61
N PRO A 41 -20.45 -10.39 -7.54
CA PRO A 41 -19.04 -10.08 -7.75
C PRO A 41 -18.80 -8.66 -8.29
N VAL A 42 -19.64 -8.19 -9.21
CA VAL A 42 -19.50 -6.86 -9.84
C VAL A 42 -19.68 -5.72 -8.84
N PRO A 43 -20.79 -5.61 -8.07
CA PRO A 43 -20.97 -4.51 -7.13
C PRO A 43 -19.94 -4.54 -5.98
N ILE A 44 -19.52 -5.74 -5.54
CA ILE A 44 -18.50 -5.89 -4.50
C ILE A 44 -17.13 -5.45 -5.01
N PHE A 45 -16.77 -5.82 -6.25
CA PHE A 45 -15.54 -5.35 -6.88
C PHE A 45 -15.51 -3.82 -6.99
N ILE A 46 -16.60 -3.20 -7.45
CA ILE A 46 -16.69 -1.73 -7.55
C ILE A 46 -16.55 -1.09 -6.17
N GLY A 47 -17.26 -1.62 -5.16
CA GLY A 47 -17.16 -1.13 -3.79
C GLY A 47 -15.74 -1.23 -3.22
N PHE A 48 -15.06 -2.35 -3.46
CA PHE A 48 -13.66 -2.57 -3.07
C PHE A 48 -12.71 -1.56 -3.74
N VAL A 49 -12.83 -1.36 -5.05
CA VAL A 49 -12.00 -0.40 -5.79
C VAL A 49 -12.23 1.03 -5.31
N LEU A 50 -13.49 1.42 -5.07
CA LEU A 50 -13.83 2.75 -4.54
C LEU A 50 -13.28 2.94 -3.12
N ALA A 51 -13.41 1.94 -2.25
CA ALA A 51 -12.87 1.99 -0.90
C ALA A 51 -11.35 2.18 -0.91
N LEU A 52 -10.64 1.43 -1.75
CA LEU A 52 -9.19 1.57 -1.96
C LEU A 52 -8.81 2.96 -2.49
N ALA A 53 -9.51 3.44 -3.52
CA ALA A 53 -9.25 4.75 -4.10
C ALA A 53 -9.40 5.88 -3.07
N VAL A 54 -10.45 5.82 -2.24
CA VAL A 54 -10.69 6.77 -1.15
C VAL A 54 -9.58 6.68 -0.10
N ALA A 55 -9.20 5.47 0.32
CA ALA A 55 -8.15 5.29 1.32
C ALA A 55 -6.79 5.82 0.83
N ILE A 56 -6.41 5.51 -0.41
CA ILE A 56 -5.18 6.02 -1.03
C ILE A 56 -5.25 7.55 -1.16
N GLY A 57 -6.36 8.09 -1.65
CA GLY A 57 -6.57 9.52 -1.78
C GLY A 57 -6.44 10.25 -0.45
N PHE A 58 -7.03 9.70 0.61
CA PHE A 58 -6.92 10.22 1.97
C PHE A 58 -5.47 10.21 2.47
N ASN A 59 -4.76 9.09 2.28
CA ASN A 59 -3.36 8.96 2.68
C ASN A 59 -2.46 9.98 1.97
N VAL A 60 -2.65 10.18 0.66
CA VAL A 60 -1.89 11.17 -0.12
C VAL A 60 -2.23 12.59 0.31
N PHE A 61 -3.52 12.89 0.56
CA PHE A 61 -3.95 14.20 1.03
C PHE A 61 -3.31 14.56 2.38
N VAL A 62 -3.41 13.66 3.36
CA VAL A 62 -2.81 13.84 4.68
C VAL A 62 -1.29 13.90 4.58
N GLY A 63 -0.68 12.98 3.84
CA GLY A 63 0.76 12.92 3.63
C GLY A 63 1.32 14.19 3.01
N SER A 64 0.66 14.74 1.99
CA SER A 64 1.09 15.98 1.31
C SER A 64 1.08 17.20 2.25
N LYS A 65 0.09 17.32 3.14
CA LYS A 65 0.01 18.41 4.13
C LYS A 65 1.09 18.33 5.21
N ILE A 66 1.51 17.12 5.53
CA ILE A 66 2.49 16.85 6.60
C ILE A 66 3.93 16.86 6.06
N ALA A 67 4.13 16.40 4.82
CA ALA A 67 5.46 16.27 4.21
C ALA A 67 6.25 17.58 4.15
N GLY A 68 5.56 18.72 3.99
CA GLY A 68 6.20 20.04 3.98
C GLY A 68 6.60 20.56 5.37
N ARG A 69 6.09 19.97 6.45
CA ARG A 69 6.30 20.45 7.83
C ARG A 69 7.26 19.59 8.66
N ILE A 70 7.54 18.36 8.23
CA ILE A 70 8.37 17.43 9.00
C ILE A 70 9.76 17.29 8.35
N PRO A 71 10.86 17.53 9.10
CA PRO A 71 12.21 17.27 8.62
C PRO A 71 12.39 15.79 8.23
N ARG A 72 13.01 15.53 7.07
CA ARG A 72 13.26 14.15 6.58
C ARG A 72 13.99 13.27 7.60
N LYS A 73 14.86 13.87 8.43
CA LYS A 73 15.59 13.16 9.51
C LYS A 73 14.64 12.58 10.55
N THR A 74 13.60 13.33 10.93
CA THR A 74 12.59 12.90 11.90
C THR A 74 11.79 11.71 11.38
N ILE A 75 11.33 11.78 10.11
CA ILE A 75 10.62 10.67 9.46
C ILE A 75 11.49 9.41 9.49
N LYS A 76 12.77 9.52 9.11
CA LYS A 76 13.69 8.38 9.07
C LYS A 76 13.89 7.73 10.44
N ILE A 77 14.06 8.53 11.50
CA ILE A 77 14.24 8.02 12.87
C ILE A 77 12.97 7.32 13.34
N ILE A 78 11.80 7.92 13.14
CA ILE A 78 10.51 7.34 13.53
C ILE A 78 10.28 6.00 12.80
N THR A 79 10.51 5.96 11.48
CA THR A 79 10.36 4.72 10.70
C THR A 79 11.32 3.63 11.15
N ALA A 80 12.58 3.97 11.47
CA ALA A 80 13.55 3.00 11.96
C ALA A 80 13.14 2.41 13.32
N ILE A 81 12.69 3.25 14.26
CA ILE A 81 12.21 2.81 15.57
C ILE A 81 10.98 1.90 15.42
N LEU A 82 10.00 2.29 14.59
CA LEU A 82 8.81 1.47 14.31
C LEU A 82 9.17 0.09 13.75
N PHE A 83 10.13 0.03 12.82
CA PHE A 83 10.60 -1.25 12.27
C PHE A 83 11.22 -2.15 13.33
N ILE A 84 12.05 -1.61 14.23
CA ILE A 84 12.65 -2.38 15.33
C ILE A 84 11.55 -2.89 16.26
N LEU A 85 10.59 -2.03 16.63
CA LEU A 85 9.48 -2.40 17.51
C LEU A 85 8.61 -3.50 16.91
N PHE A 86 8.19 -3.36 15.63
CA PHE A 86 7.42 -4.40 14.96
C PHE A 86 8.20 -5.69 14.76
N GLY A 87 9.50 -5.60 14.49
CA GLY A 87 10.38 -6.76 14.37
C GLY A 87 10.49 -7.53 15.70
N LEU A 88 10.71 -6.82 16.81
CA LEU A 88 10.73 -7.42 18.15
C LEU A 88 9.36 -8.00 18.53
N PHE A 89 8.28 -7.28 18.25
CA PHE A 89 6.92 -7.74 18.52
C PHE A 89 6.62 -9.04 17.78
N THR A 90 6.96 -9.13 16.49
CA THR A 90 6.77 -10.35 15.66
C THR A 90 7.62 -11.53 16.12
N ILE A 91 8.75 -11.28 16.79
CA ILE A 91 9.62 -12.36 17.32
C ILE A 91 9.11 -12.84 18.69
N LEU A 92 8.62 -11.93 19.52
CA LEU A 92 8.17 -12.22 20.88
C LEU A 92 6.74 -12.76 20.93
N TYR A 93 5.92 -12.45 19.92
CA TYR A 93 4.51 -12.80 19.82
C TYR A 93 4.17 -13.33 18.43
#